data_AF-A0A2V9UZJ0-F1
#
_entry.id   AF-A0A2V9UZJ0-F1
#
_cell.length_a   1.000
_cell.length_b   1.000
_cell.length_c   1.000
_cell.angle_alpha   90.00
_cell.angle_beta   90.00
_cell.angle_gamma   90.00
#
_symmetry.space_group_name_H-M   'P 1'
#
loop_
_entity.id
_entity.type
_entity.pdbx_description
1 polymer ?
#
loop_
_entity_poly.entity_id
_entity_poly.type
_entity_poly.pdbx_seq_one_letter_code
_entity_poly.pdbx_strand_id
1 'polypeptide(L)'
;MLLAPSSGLPAYEKLFLRARTRDELLAAAYSTPLVHDPGSHAEYSDIGFILLGVALGRLADESLARFCQHEIFGPLGMTHSTFNPVPALRPTIPPTADDQAFRHRIIQGEVQDENASVLGGVAGHAGLFANAQDLAIFSNALLEAGARASHPGEKNEVADELVPLDPEALSDPDDHENPVFRPETVALFTARESSPEGTSRALGWDTPSDPSQSGRYFSPLSYGHLGYTGTSLWIDPARNLSIALLTNRTWPDCTNQAIKQIRPRFHDAILEALDVDASS
;
A
#
# COMPACT_ATOMS: atom_id res chain seq x y z
N MET A 1 -0.08 -12.59 -10.22
CA MET A 1 -0.36 -11.72 -11.40
C MET A 1 -0.92 -10.36 -11.00
N LEU A 2 -2.05 -10.27 -10.28
CA LEU A 2 -2.56 -8.96 -9.82
C LEU A 2 -1.56 -8.21 -8.93
N LEU A 3 -0.99 -8.90 -7.94
CA LEU A 3 0.07 -8.36 -7.07
C LEU A 3 1.43 -8.22 -7.76
N ALA A 4 1.71 -9.01 -8.81
CA ALA A 4 2.98 -8.99 -9.56
C ALA A 4 2.95 -7.99 -10.74
N PRO A 5 2.13 -6.94 -10.60
CA PRO A 5 1.37 -6.25 -11.65
C PRO A 5 1.52 -6.78 -13.08
N SER A 6 1.18 -8.05 -13.33
CA SER A 6 1.38 -8.74 -14.61
C SER A 6 0.09 -9.30 -15.20
N SER A 7 -1.04 -8.69 -14.83
CA SER A 7 -2.37 -9.19 -15.17
C SER A 7 -2.79 -8.98 -16.63
N GLY A 8 -2.14 -8.05 -17.33
CA GLY A 8 -2.55 -7.61 -18.67
C GLY A 8 -3.68 -6.58 -18.68
N LEU A 9 -4.23 -6.19 -17.52
CA LEU A 9 -5.18 -5.09 -17.41
C LEU A 9 -4.48 -3.75 -17.63
N PRO A 10 -5.17 -2.75 -18.23
CA PRO A 10 -4.58 -1.42 -18.42
C PRO A 10 -4.27 -0.76 -17.08
N ALA A 11 -3.28 0.13 -17.07
CA ALA A 11 -2.87 0.84 -15.86
C ALA A 11 -4.02 1.58 -15.17
N TYR A 12 -4.84 2.29 -15.95
CA TYR A 12 -5.94 3.09 -15.44
C TYR A 12 -7.03 3.27 -16.50
N GLU A 13 -8.29 3.26 -16.06
CA GLU A 13 -9.46 3.60 -16.86
C GLU A 13 -10.38 4.53 -16.06
N LYS A 14 -10.97 5.52 -16.74
CA LYS A 14 -11.91 6.48 -16.13
C LYS A 14 -13.30 5.87 -15.99
N LEU A 15 -13.42 4.76 -15.26
CA LEU A 15 -14.67 4.01 -15.11
C LEU A 15 -15.78 4.88 -14.49
N PHE A 16 -15.43 5.78 -13.57
CA PHE A 16 -16.33 6.75 -12.94
C PHE A 16 -17.07 7.69 -13.90
N LEU A 17 -16.59 7.87 -15.14
CA LEU A 17 -17.29 8.67 -16.15
C LEU A 17 -18.51 7.94 -16.73
N ARG A 18 -18.49 6.60 -16.72
CA ARG A 18 -19.54 5.75 -17.28
C ARG A 18 -20.32 4.94 -16.25
N ALA A 19 -19.82 4.84 -15.02
CA ALA A 19 -20.47 4.17 -13.90
C ALA A 19 -20.85 5.17 -12.81
N ARG A 20 -22.08 5.08 -12.30
CA ARG A 20 -22.62 5.90 -11.21
C ARG A 20 -22.82 5.12 -9.92
N THR A 21 -22.84 3.80 -9.99
CA THR A 21 -23.00 2.93 -8.83
C THR A 21 -21.81 1.97 -8.70
N ARG A 22 -21.66 1.40 -7.50
CA ARG A 22 -20.68 0.33 -7.24
C ARG A 22 -20.84 -0.82 -8.22
N ASP A 23 -22.06 -1.30 -8.44
CA ASP A 23 -22.32 -2.45 -9.31
C ASP A 23 -21.98 -2.16 -10.77
N GLU A 24 -22.32 -0.97 -11.26
CA GLU A 24 -21.94 -0.54 -12.62
C GLU A 24 -20.42 -0.43 -12.78
N LEU A 25 -19.72 0.09 -11.77
CA LEU A 25 -18.26 0.24 -11.83
C LEU A 25 -17.58 -1.12 -11.82
N LEU A 26 -18.03 -2.03 -10.94
CA LEU A 26 -17.52 -3.39 -10.88
C LEU A 26 -17.81 -4.16 -12.17
N ALA A 27 -19.02 -4.04 -12.74
CA ALA A 27 -19.33 -4.63 -14.04
C ALA A 27 -18.42 -4.11 -15.16
N ALA A 28 -18.12 -2.80 -15.15
CA ALA A 28 -17.18 -2.20 -16.09
C ALA A 28 -15.73 -2.69 -15.87
N ALA A 29 -15.30 -2.82 -14.62
CA ALA A 29 -13.98 -3.36 -14.27
C ALA A 29 -13.84 -4.83 -14.73
N TYR A 30 -14.84 -5.68 -14.46
CA TYR A 30 -14.85 -7.08 -14.89
C TYR A 30 -14.85 -7.26 -16.41
N SER A 31 -15.42 -6.30 -17.13
CA SER A 31 -15.50 -6.33 -18.59
C SER A 31 -14.36 -5.57 -19.27
N THR A 32 -13.37 -5.09 -18.51
CA THR A 32 -12.24 -4.36 -19.10
C THR A 32 -11.35 -5.33 -19.89
N PRO A 33 -11.10 -5.07 -21.18
CA PRO A 33 -10.26 -5.92 -22.00
C PRO A 33 -8.80 -5.87 -21.52
N LEU A 34 -8.11 -6.99 -21.66
CA LEU A 34 -6.67 -7.03 -21.47
C LEU A 34 -5.98 -6.30 -22.63
N VAL A 35 -4.96 -5.51 -22.32
CA VAL A 35 -4.10 -4.81 -23.28
C VAL A 35 -2.82 -5.60 -23.58
N HIS A 36 -2.49 -6.56 -22.73
CA HIS A 36 -1.37 -7.49 -22.89
C HIS A 36 -1.78 -8.91 -22.49
N ASP A 37 -1.07 -9.91 -23.00
CA ASP A 37 -1.25 -11.29 -22.53
C ASP A 37 -0.85 -11.38 -21.05
N PRO A 38 -1.63 -12.04 -20.19
CA PRO A 38 -1.27 -12.22 -18.78
C PRO A 38 0.14 -12.81 -18.64
N GLY A 39 0.97 -12.16 -17.82
CA GLY A 39 2.34 -12.61 -17.54
C GLY A 39 3.37 -12.17 -18.57
N SER A 40 2.96 -11.52 -19.67
CA SER A 40 3.89 -11.04 -20.69
C SER A 40 4.46 -9.65 -20.40
N HIS A 41 3.77 -8.83 -19.60
CA HIS A 41 4.17 -7.45 -19.31
C HIS A 41 3.86 -7.06 -17.86
N ALA A 42 4.76 -6.31 -17.22
CA ALA A 42 4.60 -5.80 -15.85
C ALA A 42 4.20 -4.33 -15.89
N GLU A 43 2.95 -4.04 -15.53
CA GLU A 43 2.39 -2.70 -15.45
C GLU A 43 1.39 -2.61 -14.29
N TYR A 44 1.61 -1.65 -13.40
CA TYR A 44 0.71 -1.40 -12.27
C TYR A 44 -0.68 -1.01 -12.78
N SER A 45 -1.73 -1.69 -12.27
CA SER A 45 -3.10 -1.51 -12.72
C SER A 45 -4.05 -1.23 -11.57
N ASP A 46 -4.65 -0.04 -11.57
CA ASP A 46 -5.71 0.33 -10.62
C ASP A 46 -6.87 -0.66 -10.70
N ILE A 47 -7.23 -1.08 -11.91
CA ILE A 47 -8.29 -2.07 -12.12
C ILE A 47 -7.89 -3.40 -11.49
N GLY A 48 -6.64 -3.84 -11.67
CA GLY A 48 -6.13 -5.04 -11.03
C GLY A 48 -6.28 -5.00 -9.50
N PHE A 49 -5.96 -3.88 -8.87
CA PHE A 49 -6.10 -3.70 -7.42
C PHE A 49 -7.56 -3.53 -6.96
N ILE A 50 -8.44 -2.93 -7.78
CA ILE A 50 -9.90 -2.95 -7.55
C ILE A 50 -10.39 -4.39 -7.48
N LEU A 51 -10.04 -5.22 -8.47
CA LEU A 51 -10.44 -6.63 -8.54
C LEU A 51 -9.88 -7.43 -7.36
N LEU A 52 -8.62 -7.18 -6.97
CA LEU A 52 -7.99 -7.81 -5.81
C LEU A 52 -8.74 -7.48 -4.52
N GLY A 53 -9.11 -6.22 -4.30
CA GLY A 53 -9.87 -5.81 -3.12
C GLY A 53 -11.26 -6.47 -3.06
N VAL A 54 -11.92 -6.67 -4.21
CA VAL A 54 -13.20 -7.40 -4.27
C VAL A 54 -13.00 -8.89 -4.00
N ALA A 55 -11.97 -9.52 -4.56
CA ALA A 55 -11.66 -10.91 -4.31
C ALA A 55 -11.41 -11.16 -2.82
N LEU A 56 -10.62 -10.28 -2.18
CA LEU A 56 -10.32 -10.36 -0.75
C LEU A 56 -11.60 -10.24 0.10
N GLY A 57 -12.45 -9.24 -0.16
CA GLY A 57 -13.71 -9.10 0.58
C GLY A 57 -14.66 -10.29 0.40
N ARG A 58 -14.67 -10.93 -0.78
CA ARG A 58 -15.45 -12.16 -1.00
C ARG A 58 -14.88 -13.37 -0.25
N LEU A 59 -13.56 -13.49 -0.18
CA LEU A 59 -12.90 -14.60 0.52
C LEU A 59 -13.03 -14.48 2.05
N ALA A 60 -13.01 -13.26 2.56
CA ALA A 60 -13.15 -12.97 3.99
C ALA A 60 -14.62 -12.86 4.46
N ASP A 61 -15.58 -12.90 3.53
CA ASP A 61 -17.01 -12.65 3.79
C ASP A 61 -17.28 -11.32 4.54
N GLU A 62 -16.47 -10.30 4.27
CA GLU A 62 -16.62 -8.97 4.87
C GLU A 62 -16.11 -7.84 3.95
N SER A 63 -16.32 -6.59 4.36
CA SER A 63 -15.79 -5.45 3.58
C SER A 63 -14.28 -5.33 3.74
N LEU A 64 -13.58 -4.89 2.70
CA LEU A 64 -12.13 -4.65 2.76
C LEU A 64 -11.73 -3.74 3.94
N ALA A 65 -12.55 -2.74 4.25
CA ALA A 65 -12.29 -1.85 5.39
C ALA A 65 -12.35 -2.60 6.74
N ARG A 66 -13.31 -3.51 6.92
CA ARG A 66 -13.40 -4.32 8.14
C ARG A 66 -12.28 -5.36 8.20
N PHE A 67 -11.99 -6.01 7.07
CA PHE A 67 -10.87 -6.94 6.95
C PHE A 67 -9.55 -6.29 7.36
N CYS A 68 -9.20 -5.13 6.78
CA CYS A 68 -7.98 -4.42 7.17
C CYS A 68 -8.01 -3.97 8.64
N GLN A 69 -9.16 -3.59 9.19
CA GLN A 69 -9.29 -3.26 10.60
C GLN A 69 -9.05 -4.46 11.53
N HIS A 70 -9.58 -5.63 11.16
CA HIS A 70 -9.49 -6.86 11.94
C HIS A 70 -8.12 -7.52 11.85
N GLU A 71 -7.56 -7.62 10.64
CA GLU A 71 -6.34 -8.38 10.38
C GLU A 71 -5.06 -7.56 10.52
N ILE A 72 -5.13 -6.23 10.40
CA ILE A 72 -3.94 -5.36 10.34
C ILE A 72 -4.03 -4.22 11.35
N PHE A 73 -5.00 -3.31 11.22
CA PHE A 73 -4.97 -2.04 11.96
C PHE A 73 -5.23 -2.23 13.45
N GLY A 74 -6.21 -3.07 13.82
CA GLY A 74 -6.50 -3.41 15.20
C GLY A 74 -5.32 -4.10 15.89
N PRO A 75 -4.87 -5.25 15.36
CA PRO A 75 -3.72 -5.98 15.89
C PRO A 75 -2.44 -5.16 16.06
N LEU A 76 -2.13 -4.29 15.10
CA LEU A 76 -0.95 -3.43 15.16
C LEU A 76 -1.18 -2.15 15.99
N GLY A 77 -2.40 -1.85 16.45
CA GLY A 77 -2.70 -0.62 17.17
C GLY A 77 -2.65 0.65 16.29
N MET A 78 -2.87 0.52 14.98
CA MET A 78 -2.93 1.63 14.01
C MET A 78 -4.27 2.38 14.10
N THR A 79 -4.43 3.16 15.17
CA THR A 79 -5.69 3.82 15.55
C THR A 79 -6.11 4.99 14.66
N HIS A 80 -5.25 5.46 13.77
CA HIS A 80 -5.51 6.54 12.82
C HIS A 80 -5.56 6.04 11.37
N SER A 81 -5.62 4.72 11.16
CA SER A 81 -5.66 4.07 9.86
C SER A 81 -7.07 3.62 9.54
N THR A 82 -7.67 4.19 8.50
CA THR A 82 -9.08 3.92 8.19
C THR A 82 -9.45 4.25 6.75
N PHE A 83 -10.49 3.60 6.25
CA PHE A 83 -11.23 4.06 5.07
C PHE A 83 -12.41 4.91 5.51
N ASN A 84 -12.79 5.91 4.72
CA ASN A 84 -13.93 6.79 5.01
C ASN A 84 -13.87 7.40 6.42
N PRO A 85 -12.87 8.25 6.72
CA PRO A 85 -12.71 8.84 8.04
C PRO A 85 -13.98 9.58 8.49
N VAL A 86 -14.31 9.46 9.77
CA VAL A 86 -15.51 10.10 10.32
C VAL A 86 -15.43 11.62 10.16
N PRO A 87 -16.57 12.34 9.96
CA PRO A 87 -16.56 13.78 9.70
C PRO A 87 -15.82 14.62 10.74
N ALA A 88 -15.77 14.16 12.01
CA ALA A 88 -15.05 14.82 13.09
C ALA A 88 -13.53 14.91 12.85
N LEU A 89 -12.94 14.01 12.06
CA LEU A 89 -11.51 14.02 11.71
C LEU A 89 -11.19 14.96 10.53
N ARG A 90 -12.20 15.45 9.81
CA ARG A 90 -11.98 16.30 8.63
C ARG A 90 -11.06 17.51 8.89
N PRO A 91 -11.12 18.22 10.03
CA PRO A 91 -10.21 19.33 10.32
C PRO A 91 -8.73 18.95 10.44
N THR A 92 -8.42 17.69 10.73
CA THR A 92 -7.03 17.18 10.83
C THR A 92 -6.52 16.60 9.51
N ILE A 93 -7.38 16.54 8.48
CA ILE A 93 -7.05 15.97 7.17
C ILE A 93 -6.87 17.13 6.17
N PRO A 94 -5.71 17.25 5.51
CA PRO A 94 -5.51 18.28 4.50
C PRO A 94 -6.42 18.04 3.29
N PRO A 95 -6.94 19.10 2.64
CA PRO A 95 -7.75 18.95 1.44
C PRO A 95 -6.89 18.43 0.27
N THR A 96 -7.36 17.46 -0.48
CA THR A 96 -6.55 16.74 -1.48
C THR A 96 -6.64 17.33 -2.89
N ALA A 97 -7.79 17.93 -3.25
CA ALA A 97 -8.00 18.60 -4.53
C ALA A 97 -9.19 19.56 -4.46
N ASP A 98 -9.16 20.62 -5.26
CA ASP A 98 -10.35 21.37 -5.69
C ASP A 98 -10.88 20.73 -6.97
N ASP A 99 -11.75 19.72 -6.83
CA ASP A 99 -12.22 18.91 -7.96
C ASP A 99 -13.28 19.67 -8.76
N GLN A 100 -12.85 20.26 -9.87
CA GLN A 100 -13.70 20.99 -10.80
C GLN A 100 -14.25 20.12 -11.96
N ALA A 101 -13.85 18.85 -12.06
CA ALA A 101 -14.12 18.00 -13.22
C ALA A 101 -15.20 16.93 -12.95
N PHE A 102 -15.25 16.38 -11.74
CA PHE A 102 -16.15 15.30 -11.40
C PHE A 102 -17.09 15.65 -10.24
N ARG A 103 -16.55 15.95 -9.07
CA ARG A 103 -17.36 16.21 -7.85
C ARG A 103 -17.73 17.67 -7.64
N HIS A 104 -17.14 18.59 -8.40
CA HIS A 104 -17.40 20.04 -8.37
C HIS A 104 -17.32 20.63 -6.94
N ARG A 105 -16.33 20.20 -6.15
CA ARG A 105 -16.12 20.64 -4.76
C ARG A 105 -14.69 20.36 -4.29
N ILE A 106 -14.31 21.00 -3.18
CA ILE A 106 -13.10 20.65 -2.44
C ILE A 106 -13.24 19.25 -1.83
N ILE A 107 -12.29 18.39 -2.15
CA ILE A 107 -12.15 17.03 -1.65
C ILE A 107 -11.32 17.07 -0.36
N GLN A 108 -11.92 16.66 0.74
CA GLN A 108 -11.27 16.65 2.06
C GLN A 108 -11.98 15.66 2.99
N GLY A 109 -11.20 14.74 3.58
CA GLY A 109 -11.76 13.66 4.41
C GLY A 109 -12.56 12.63 3.60
N GLU A 110 -12.37 12.59 2.29
CA GLU A 110 -12.92 11.59 1.38
C GLU A 110 -11.84 11.22 0.34
N VAL A 111 -11.91 10.01 -0.22
CA VAL A 111 -10.90 9.51 -1.17
C VAL A 111 -10.75 10.45 -2.37
N GLN A 112 -9.52 10.72 -2.81
CA GLN A 112 -9.29 11.56 -3.99
C GLN A 112 -9.62 10.81 -5.29
N ASP A 113 -9.29 9.53 -5.40
CA ASP A 113 -9.55 8.74 -6.60
C ASP A 113 -11.06 8.62 -6.91
N GLU A 114 -11.42 8.91 -8.15
CA GLU A 114 -12.82 8.98 -8.58
C GLU A 114 -13.47 7.60 -8.69
N ASN A 115 -12.72 6.57 -9.11
CA ASN A 115 -13.23 5.19 -9.17
C ASN A 115 -13.53 4.68 -7.75
N ALA A 116 -12.60 4.89 -6.81
CA ALA A 116 -12.78 4.56 -5.40
C ALA A 116 -13.95 5.33 -4.78
N SER A 117 -14.15 6.60 -5.16
CA SER A 117 -15.31 7.38 -4.72
C SER A 117 -16.62 6.73 -5.15
N VAL A 118 -16.76 6.30 -6.41
CA VAL A 118 -17.95 5.58 -6.90
C VAL A 118 -18.12 4.20 -6.23
N LEU A 119 -17.02 3.57 -5.80
CA LEU A 119 -17.04 2.31 -5.03
C LEU A 119 -17.46 2.50 -3.56
N GLY A 120 -17.73 3.73 -3.11
CA GLY A 120 -18.09 4.05 -1.72
C GLY A 120 -16.89 4.32 -0.83
N GLY A 121 -15.75 4.70 -1.41
CA GLY A 121 -14.53 5.12 -0.69
C GLY A 121 -13.65 3.98 -0.17
N VAL A 122 -14.05 2.72 -0.40
CA VAL A 122 -13.28 1.53 -0.03
C VAL A 122 -12.91 0.74 -1.28
N ALA A 123 -11.64 0.79 -1.66
CA ALA A 123 -11.12 0.08 -2.83
C ALA A 123 -9.70 -0.43 -2.59
N GLY A 124 -9.30 -1.49 -3.30
CA GLY A 124 -7.98 -2.10 -3.14
C GLY A 124 -6.82 -1.25 -3.65
N HIS A 125 -7.08 -0.26 -4.51
CA HIS A 125 -6.07 0.65 -5.07
C HIS A 125 -5.99 2.01 -4.36
N ALA A 126 -7.04 2.42 -3.63
CA ALA A 126 -7.15 3.75 -3.04
C ALA A 126 -8.19 3.83 -1.90
N GLY A 127 -8.12 4.89 -1.10
CA GLY A 127 -9.13 5.23 -0.09
C GLY A 127 -8.69 5.09 1.36
N LEU A 128 -7.49 4.56 1.59
CA LEU A 128 -6.92 4.46 2.92
C LEU A 128 -6.34 5.81 3.37
N PHE A 129 -6.66 6.20 4.60
CA PHE A 129 -6.07 7.32 5.33
C PHE A 129 -5.23 6.74 6.47
N ALA A 130 -4.05 7.30 6.69
CA ALA A 130 -3.16 6.98 7.80
C ALA A 130 -2.29 8.20 8.14
N ASN A 131 -1.74 8.25 9.35
CA ASN A 131 -0.74 9.25 9.73
C ASN A 131 0.67 8.63 9.72
N ALA A 132 1.70 9.46 9.97
CA ALA A 132 3.08 8.99 9.97
C ALA A 132 3.38 7.99 11.10
N GLN A 133 2.69 8.10 12.23
CA GLN A 133 2.89 7.21 13.39
C GLN A 133 2.40 5.80 13.08
N ASP A 134 1.19 5.64 12.55
CA ASP A 134 0.64 4.35 12.15
C ASP A 134 1.47 3.70 11.03
N LEU A 135 1.96 4.50 10.07
CA LEU A 135 2.86 3.98 9.04
C LEU A 135 4.19 3.49 9.63
N ALA A 136 4.71 4.16 10.67
CA ALA A 136 5.92 3.71 11.37
C ALA A 136 5.69 2.41 12.15
N ILE A 137 4.53 2.24 12.78
CA ILE A 137 4.14 0.99 13.44
C ILE A 137 4.07 -0.15 12.40
N PHE A 138 3.35 0.07 11.30
CA PHE A 138 3.22 -0.89 10.22
C PHE A 138 4.57 -1.29 9.62
N SER A 139 5.44 -0.31 9.34
CA SER A 139 6.76 -0.59 8.77
C SER A 139 7.70 -1.27 9.75
N ASN A 140 7.62 -0.95 11.05
CA ASN A 140 8.38 -1.63 12.09
C ASN A 140 7.99 -3.11 12.20
N ALA A 141 6.69 -3.42 12.20
CA ALA A 141 6.20 -4.80 12.23
C ALA A 141 6.72 -5.62 11.03
N LEU A 142 6.81 -5.00 9.85
CA LEU A 142 7.40 -5.63 8.66
C LEU A 142 8.92 -5.83 8.77
N LEU A 143 9.66 -4.87 9.34
CA LEU A 143 11.09 -5.00 9.59
C LEU A 143 11.39 -6.16 10.54
N GLU A 144 10.63 -6.26 11.64
CA GLU A 144 10.78 -7.33 12.63
C GLU A 144 10.51 -8.71 12.02
N ALA A 145 9.43 -8.84 11.25
CA ALA A 145 9.12 -10.09 10.55
C ALA A 145 10.20 -10.45 9.50
N GLY A 146 10.72 -9.46 8.75
CA GLY A 146 11.79 -9.67 7.77
C GLY A 146 13.14 -10.05 8.41
N ALA A 147 13.46 -9.52 9.59
CA ALA A 147 14.66 -9.88 10.34
C ALA A 147 14.64 -11.35 10.78
N ARG A 148 13.46 -11.85 11.21
CA ARG A 148 13.23 -13.26 11.57
C ARG A 148 13.36 -14.18 10.34
N ALA A 149 12.87 -13.75 9.18
CA ALA A 149 12.99 -14.54 7.93
C ALA A 149 14.45 -14.74 7.50
N SER A 150 15.32 -13.77 7.80
CA SER A 150 16.74 -13.81 7.45
C SER A 150 17.58 -14.64 8.42
N HIS A 151 17.05 -14.97 9.61
CA HIS A 151 17.72 -15.77 10.64
C HIS A 151 16.79 -16.89 11.15
N PRO A 152 16.58 -17.98 10.38
CA PRO A 152 15.69 -19.08 10.75
C PRO A 152 16.18 -19.94 11.95
N GLY A 153 17.08 -19.42 12.78
CA GLY A 153 17.94 -20.17 13.71
C GLY A 153 17.49 -20.26 15.17
N GLU A 154 16.36 -19.69 15.57
CA GLU A 154 15.75 -19.97 16.88
C GLU A 154 14.39 -20.64 16.65
N LYS A 155 14.41 -21.98 16.69
CA LYS A 155 13.20 -22.79 16.68
C LYS A 155 12.38 -22.48 17.93
N ASN A 156 11.20 -21.89 17.77
CA ASN A 156 10.08 -22.19 18.66
C ASN A 156 9.41 -23.46 18.14
N GLU A 157 9.69 -24.60 18.77
CA GLU A 157 9.07 -25.89 18.46
C GLU A 157 7.66 -26.00 19.06
N VAL A 158 6.66 -25.30 18.52
CA VAL A 158 5.20 -25.59 18.64
C VAL A 158 4.46 -24.71 17.62
N ALA A 159 3.48 -25.06 16.79
CA ALA A 159 2.98 -26.31 16.22
C ALA A 159 2.18 -25.91 14.95
N ASP A 160 2.27 -26.74 13.90
CA ASP A 160 1.30 -26.78 12.80
C ASP A 160 -0.04 -27.26 13.35
N GLU A 161 -0.92 -26.32 13.73
CA GLU A 161 -2.37 -26.54 13.75
C GLU A 161 -3.03 -25.28 13.21
N LEU A 162 -3.90 -25.44 12.21
CA LEU A 162 -4.83 -24.40 11.77
C LEU A 162 -5.81 -24.13 12.92
N VAL A 163 -5.43 -23.25 13.83
CA VAL A 163 -6.31 -22.76 14.90
C VAL A 163 -7.42 -21.93 14.25
N PRO A 164 -8.71 -22.21 14.54
CA PRO A 164 -9.80 -21.37 14.08
C PRO A 164 -9.59 -19.93 14.59
N LEU A 165 -9.69 -18.96 13.68
CA LEU A 165 -9.71 -17.53 14.04
C LEU A 165 -10.83 -17.30 15.05
N ASP A 166 -10.48 -16.98 16.29
CA ASP A 166 -11.43 -16.51 17.29
C ASP A 166 -11.75 -15.03 16.98
N PRO A 167 -12.99 -14.70 16.56
CA PRO A 167 -13.35 -13.35 16.15
C PRO A 167 -13.41 -12.33 17.31
N GLU A 168 -13.20 -12.74 18.57
CA GLU A 168 -13.16 -11.83 19.73
C GLU A 168 -11.77 -11.65 20.36
N ALA A 169 -10.74 -12.34 19.86
CA ALA A 169 -9.37 -12.14 20.32
C ALA A 169 -8.79 -10.87 19.70
N LEU A 170 -8.88 -9.75 20.42
CA LEU A 170 -7.94 -8.63 20.20
C LEU A 170 -6.54 -9.19 20.46
N SER A 171 -5.79 -9.47 19.40
CA SER A 171 -4.41 -9.93 19.50
C SER A 171 -3.62 -8.93 20.34
N ASP A 172 -2.98 -9.41 21.40
CA ASP A 172 -1.98 -8.63 22.10
C ASP A 172 -0.90 -8.22 21.07
N PRO A 173 -0.58 -6.93 20.89
CA PRO A 173 0.46 -6.51 19.96
C PRO A 173 1.85 -7.10 20.32
N ASP A 174 2.04 -7.57 21.55
CA ASP A 174 3.21 -8.31 22.01
C ASP A 174 3.06 -9.84 21.90
N ASP A 175 1.99 -10.35 21.29
CA ASP A 175 1.81 -11.79 21.03
C ASP A 175 2.81 -12.28 19.97
N HIS A 176 3.95 -12.75 20.46
CA HIS A 176 5.00 -13.33 19.65
C HIS A 176 4.66 -14.72 19.11
N GLU A 177 3.58 -15.37 19.58
CA GLU A 177 3.16 -16.69 19.11
C GLU A 177 2.38 -16.60 17.78
N ASN A 178 1.70 -15.48 17.50
CA ASN A 178 0.91 -15.32 16.28
C ASN A 178 1.07 -13.92 15.65
N PRO A 179 2.25 -13.61 15.07
CA PRO A 179 2.51 -12.28 14.52
C PRO A 179 1.60 -11.99 13.31
N VAL A 180 1.12 -10.74 13.22
CA VAL A 180 0.36 -10.21 12.06
C VAL A 180 1.06 -10.50 10.74
N PHE A 181 2.39 -10.34 10.72
CA PHE A 181 3.21 -10.67 9.56
C PHE A 181 4.07 -11.90 9.83
N ARG A 182 3.76 -12.98 9.12
CA ARG A 182 4.60 -14.19 9.12
C ARG A 182 5.90 -13.92 8.35
N PRO A 183 7.07 -14.30 8.89
CA PRO A 183 8.36 -14.10 8.23
C PRO A 183 8.42 -14.63 6.79
N GLU A 184 7.84 -15.80 6.52
CA GLU A 184 7.84 -16.43 5.20
C GLU A 184 6.97 -15.66 4.20
N THR A 185 5.84 -15.10 4.68
CA THR A 185 4.98 -14.23 3.85
C THR A 185 5.68 -12.92 3.55
N VAL A 186 6.41 -12.36 4.51
CA VAL A 186 7.22 -11.16 4.30
C VAL A 186 8.33 -11.41 3.29
N ALA A 187 9.07 -12.51 3.42
CA ALA A 187 10.09 -12.87 2.44
C ALA A 187 9.50 -13.06 1.04
N LEU A 188 8.32 -13.68 0.93
CA LEU A 188 7.64 -13.91 -0.34
C LEU A 188 7.26 -12.61 -1.04
N PHE A 189 6.54 -11.71 -0.36
CA PHE A 189 5.95 -10.55 -1.05
C PHE A 189 6.93 -9.38 -1.27
N THR A 190 8.10 -9.37 -0.61
CA THR A 190 9.15 -8.36 -0.80
C THR A 190 10.24 -8.82 -1.77
N ALA A 191 10.24 -10.10 -2.16
CA ALA A 191 11.17 -10.60 -3.17
C ALA A 191 10.83 -9.99 -4.54
N ARG A 192 11.85 -9.43 -5.21
CA ARG A 192 11.68 -8.94 -6.59
C ARG A 192 11.35 -10.12 -7.50
N GLU A 193 10.28 -9.97 -8.27
CA GLU A 193 9.86 -10.94 -9.27
C GLU A 193 10.89 -11.03 -10.41
N SER A 194 11.06 -12.22 -10.97
CA SER A 194 11.92 -12.45 -12.14
C SER A 194 11.14 -12.50 -13.46
N SER A 195 9.81 -12.41 -13.40
CA SER A 195 8.92 -12.53 -14.55
C SER A 195 7.75 -11.55 -14.42
N PRO A 196 7.37 -10.85 -15.50
CA PRO A 196 7.98 -10.84 -16.84
C PRO A 196 9.39 -10.22 -16.86
N GLU A 197 10.15 -10.50 -17.91
CA GLU A 197 11.51 -9.98 -18.07
C GLU A 197 11.55 -8.45 -17.94
N GLY A 198 12.51 -7.95 -17.16
CA GLY A 198 12.67 -6.52 -16.91
C GLY A 198 11.76 -5.93 -15.82
N THR A 199 10.91 -6.74 -15.17
CA THR A 199 10.12 -6.28 -14.02
C THR A 199 11.03 -5.84 -12.86
N SER A 200 10.63 -4.74 -12.21
CA SER A 200 11.23 -4.27 -10.96
C SER A 200 10.29 -4.39 -9.77
N ARG A 201 9.25 -5.22 -9.90
CA ARG A 201 8.17 -5.32 -8.92
C ARG A 201 8.39 -6.49 -7.98
N ALA A 202 7.93 -6.35 -6.76
CA ALA A 202 7.63 -7.45 -5.88
C ALA A 202 6.10 -7.55 -5.72
N LEU A 203 5.59 -8.55 -5.00
CA LEU A 203 4.14 -8.76 -4.89
C LEU A 203 3.48 -7.66 -4.06
N GLY A 204 2.87 -6.68 -4.75
CA GLY A 204 2.23 -5.52 -4.15
C GLY A 204 3.18 -4.35 -3.88
N TRP A 205 4.47 -4.49 -4.19
CA TRP A 205 5.51 -3.54 -3.80
C TRP A 205 6.35 -3.05 -4.99
N ASP A 206 6.80 -1.80 -4.89
CA ASP A 206 7.91 -1.27 -5.65
C ASP A 206 9.22 -1.79 -5.06
N THR A 207 10.25 -1.92 -5.91
CA THR A 207 11.64 -2.11 -5.47
C THR A 207 12.53 -1.09 -6.20
N PRO A 208 13.78 -0.83 -5.76
CA PRO A 208 14.62 0.19 -6.38
C PRO A 208 14.85 -0.04 -7.88
N SER A 209 14.37 0.87 -8.72
CA SER A 209 14.47 0.75 -10.18
C SER A 209 14.63 2.10 -10.84
N ASP A 210 15.18 2.14 -12.05
CA ASP A 210 15.32 3.39 -12.79
C ASP A 210 14.06 3.75 -13.61
N PRO A 211 13.57 5.01 -13.53
CA PRO A 211 14.02 6.09 -12.66
C PRO A 211 13.59 5.89 -11.19
N SER A 212 14.54 6.02 -10.26
CA SER A 212 14.29 5.72 -8.85
C SER A 212 13.38 6.75 -8.16
N GLN A 213 12.41 6.23 -7.41
CA GLN A 213 11.59 7.02 -6.48
C GLN A 213 11.93 6.73 -5.02
N SER A 214 12.83 5.78 -4.74
CA SER A 214 13.46 5.58 -3.43
C SER A 214 14.69 6.47 -3.23
N GLY A 215 15.30 6.98 -4.30
CA GLY A 215 16.61 7.63 -4.22
C GLY A 215 17.75 6.65 -4.55
N ARG A 216 18.96 6.97 -4.10
CA ARG A 216 20.21 6.28 -4.41
C ARG A 216 20.72 5.39 -3.29
N TYR A 217 20.39 5.72 -2.04
CA TYR A 217 21.08 5.12 -0.89
C TYR A 217 20.35 3.93 -0.24
N PHE A 218 19.07 3.72 -0.59
CA PHE A 218 18.35 2.52 -0.20
C PHE A 218 19.02 1.25 -0.76
N SER A 219 19.06 0.19 0.04
CA SER A 219 19.64 -1.08 -0.38
C SER A 219 18.84 -1.74 -1.52
N PRO A 220 19.45 -2.61 -2.34
CA PRO A 220 18.72 -3.38 -3.35
C PRO A 220 17.60 -4.29 -2.80
N LEU A 221 17.62 -4.59 -1.50
CA LEU A 221 16.61 -5.39 -0.79
C LEU A 221 15.46 -4.55 -0.24
N SER A 222 15.53 -3.23 -0.34
CA SER A 222 14.44 -2.36 0.06
C SER A 222 13.22 -2.50 -0.83
N TYR A 223 12.07 -2.18 -0.27
CA TYR A 223 10.79 -2.21 -0.96
C TYR A 223 9.92 -1.06 -0.45
N GLY A 224 8.94 -0.66 -1.24
CA GLY A 224 8.12 0.49 -0.91
C GLY A 224 6.92 0.67 -1.81
N HIS A 225 6.17 1.74 -1.59
CA HIS A 225 5.06 2.11 -2.45
C HIS A 225 4.89 3.63 -2.48
N LEU A 226 4.32 4.10 -3.59
CA LEU A 226 4.02 5.51 -3.82
C LEU A 226 2.53 5.79 -3.68
N GLY A 227 2.17 7.01 -3.29
CA GLY A 227 0.79 7.48 -3.32
C GLY A 227 0.58 8.61 -4.31
N TYR A 228 -0.58 8.63 -4.97
CA TYR A 228 -0.92 9.66 -5.95
C TYR A 228 -0.93 11.07 -5.36
N THR A 229 -1.27 11.24 -4.08
CA THR A 229 -1.20 12.52 -3.36
C THR A 229 0.23 12.97 -3.05
N GLY A 230 1.23 12.19 -3.46
CA GLY A 230 2.64 12.51 -3.30
C GLY A 230 3.31 11.85 -2.09
N THR A 231 2.66 10.88 -1.49
CA THR A 231 3.22 10.11 -0.38
C THR A 231 4.20 9.04 -0.87
N SER A 232 5.07 8.58 0.02
CA SER A 232 5.86 7.36 -0.15
C SER A 232 6.13 6.68 1.19
N LEU A 233 6.23 5.37 1.17
CA LEU A 233 6.78 4.55 2.26
C LEU A 233 7.84 3.64 1.65
N TRP A 234 9.04 3.65 2.24
CA TRP A 234 10.12 2.73 1.87
C TRP A 234 10.69 2.06 3.12
N ILE A 235 10.96 0.76 3.03
CA ILE A 235 11.44 -0.09 4.11
C ILE A 235 12.71 -0.78 3.64
N ASP A 236 13.78 -0.69 4.44
CA ASP A 236 15.09 -1.28 4.16
C ASP A 236 15.47 -2.28 5.25
N PRO A 237 15.23 -3.58 5.05
CA PRO A 237 15.59 -4.59 6.05
C PRO A 237 17.11 -4.70 6.24
N ALA A 238 17.93 -4.38 5.21
CA ALA A 238 19.39 -4.46 5.33
C ALA A 238 19.96 -3.36 6.23
N ARG A 239 19.26 -2.22 6.34
CA ARG A 239 19.63 -1.10 7.23
C ARG A 239 18.76 -1.02 8.49
N ASN A 240 17.83 -1.95 8.67
CA ASN A 240 16.83 -1.94 9.74
C ASN A 240 16.13 -0.57 9.92
N LEU A 241 15.66 0.02 8.82
CA LEU A 241 15.00 1.33 8.86
C LEU A 241 13.82 1.40 7.89
N SER A 242 12.94 2.38 8.15
CA SER A 242 11.88 2.76 7.22
C SER A 242 11.74 4.27 7.15
N ILE A 243 11.30 4.78 6.00
CA ILE A 243 11.10 6.21 5.75
C ILE A 243 9.72 6.43 5.14
N ALA A 244 8.86 7.13 5.86
CA ALA A 244 7.57 7.61 5.38
C ALA A 244 7.64 9.11 5.04
N LEU A 245 7.15 9.47 3.85
CA LEU A 245 6.95 10.86 3.44
C LEU A 245 5.47 11.09 3.16
N LEU A 246 4.85 11.98 3.92
CA LEU A 246 3.46 12.38 3.72
C LEU A 246 3.42 13.81 3.16
N THR A 247 3.04 13.93 1.89
CA THR A 247 2.83 15.23 1.23
C THR A 247 1.43 15.29 0.63
N ASN A 248 1.10 16.44 0.05
CA ASN A 248 -0.18 16.69 -0.58
C ASN A 248 0.00 17.43 -1.92
N ARG A 249 0.70 16.78 -2.85
CA ARG A 249 1.09 17.36 -4.15
C ARG A 249 -0.10 17.69 -5.06
N THR A 250 -1.26 17.12 -4.80
CA THR A 250 -2.47 17.26 -5.62
C THR A 250 -3.33 18.45 -5.21
N TRP A 251 -2.94 19.19 -4.17
CA TRP A 251 -3.62 20.41 -3.76
C TRP A 251 -2.99 21.64 -4.41
N PRO A 252 -3.79 22.57 -4.98
CA PRO A 252 -5.24 22.46 -5.23
C PRO A 252 -5.58 21.60 -6.45
N ASP A 253 -4.61 21.33 -7.33
CA ASP A 253 -4.76 20.47 -8.50
C ASP A 253 -3.55 19.54 -8.71
N CYS A 254 -3.67 18.58 -9.63
CA CYS A 254 -2.64 17.57 -9.86
C CYS A 254 -1.53 17.99 -10.86
N THR A 255 -1.47 19.27 -11.26
CA THR A 255 -0.48 19.74 -12.25
C THR A 255 0.94 19.73 -11.71
N ASN A 256 1.13 19.84 -10.40
CA ASN A 256 2.44 19.85 -9.77
C ASN A 256 3.12 18.46 -9.81
N GLN A 257 4.20 18.36 -10.58
CA GLN A 257 5.01 17.13 -10.72
C GLN A 257 6.35 17.18 -9.96
N ALA A 258 6.64 18.24 -9.19
CA ALA A 258 7.89 18.40 -8.44
C ALA A 258 8.15 17.25 -7.47
N ILE A 259 7.09 16.57 -7.02
CA ILE A 259 7.19 15.41 -6.14
C ILE A 259 8.07 14.28 -6.70
N LYS A 260 8.16 14.14 -8.03
CA LYS A 260 9.04 13.15 -8.69
C LYS A 260 10.52 13.40 -8.42
N GLN A 261 10.90 14.65 -8.13
CA GLN A 261 12.26 15.05 -7.75
C GLN A 261 12.42 15.13 -6.23
N ILE A 262 11.38 15.53 -5.50
CA ILE A 262 11.42 15.69 -4.05
C ILE A 262 11.53 14.33 -3.34
N ARG A 263 10.74 13.32 -3.75
CA ARG A 263 10.75 11.98 -3.13
C ARG A 263 12.14 11.37 -3.03
N PRO A 264 12.88 11.14 -4.14
CA PRO A 264 14.21 10.55 -4.06
C PRO A 264 15.20 11.41 -3.26
N ARG A 265 15.15 12.74 -3.41
CA ARG A 265 16.05 13.65 -2.68
C ARG A 265 15.79 13.66 -1.17
N PHE A 266 14.53 13.53 -0.76
CA PHE A 266 14.14 13.47 0.64
C PHE A 266 14.66 12.19 1.29
N HIS A 267 14.47 11.06 0.63
CA HIS A 267 15.01 9.78 1.08
C HIS A 267 16.54 9.80 1.16
N ASP A 268 17.21 10.35 0.14
CA ASP A 268 18.66 10.47 0.13
C ASP A 268 19.17 11.32 1.29
N ALA A 269 18.57 12.51 1.51
CA ALA A 269 18.99 13.41 2.59
C ALA A 269 18.88 12.79 3.99
N ILE A 270 17.87 11.94 4.23
CA ILE A 270 17.72 11.22 5.50
C ILE A 270 18.82 10.18 5.65
N LEU A 271 19.05 9.38 4.62
CA LEU A 271 20.08 8.34 4.67
C LEU A 271 21.49 8.92 4.83
N GLU A 272 21.78 10.02 4.13
CA GLU A 272 23.03 10.76 4.30
C GLU A 272 23.20 11.27 5.74
N ALA A 273 22.15 11.83 6.34
CA ALA A 273 22.21 12.33 7.72
C ALA A 273 22.49 11.20 8.73
N LEU A 274 21.85 10.04 8.56
CA LEU A 274 22.04 8.88 9.44
C LEU A 274 23.44 8.25 9.30
N ASP A 275 23.98 8.20 8.08
CA ASP A 275 25.31 7.64 7.82
C ASP A 275 26.45 8.55 8.36
N VAL A 276 26.22 9.87 8.42
CA VAL A 276 27.14 10.82 9.07
C VAL A 276 27.20 10.57 10.58
N ASP A 277 26.06 10.40 11.24
CA ASP A 277 25.98 10.15 12.68
C ASP A 277 26.57 8.79 13.08
N ALA A 278 26.54 7.78 12.19
CA ALA A 278 27.18 6.49 12.42
C ALA A 278 28.72 6.52 12.33
N SER A 279 29.29 7.59 11.74
CA SER A 279 30.73 7.75 11.52
C SER A 279 31.41 8.70 12.53
N SER A 280 30.64 9.31 13.44
CA SER A 280 31.09 10.28 14.46
C SER A 280 31.09 9.70 15.87
#